data_AF-A0A349S335-F1
#
_entry.id   AF-A0A349S335-F1
#
_cell.length_a   1.000
_cell.length_b   1.000
_cell.length_c   1.000
_cell.angle_alpha   90.00
_cell.angle_beta   90.00
_cell.angle_gamma   90.00
#
_symmetry.space_group_name_H-M   'P 1'
#
loop_
_entity.id
_entity.type
_entity.pdbx_description
1 polymer ?
#
loop_
_entity_poly.entity_id
_entity_poly.type
_entity_poly.pdbx_seq_one_letter_code
_entity_poly.pdbx_strand_id
1 'polypeptide(L)'
;MAIIVVTLGALTRLLDAGLGCPDWPGCYGQVTPPTTEENQLVDSGKAWMEMIHRYVASLLGLMILIAAIVAYRDDTITPKAKSIAQLLLVLVIIQGLFGMWTVTLQLLPQVVTLHLLGG
;
A
#
# COMPACT_ATOMS: atom_id res chain seq x y z
N MET A 1 -11.19 -2.05 7.02
CA MET A 1 -9.83 -1.51 6.70
C MET A 1 -9.57 -1.47 5.20
N ALA A 2 -9.88 -2.52 4.43
CA ALA A 2 -9.76 -2.51 2.97
C ALA A 2 -10.43 -1.29 2.29
N ILE A 3 -11.68 -0.97 2.63
CA ILE A 3 -12.39 0.22 2.09
C ILE A 3 -11.60 1.52 2.34
N ILE A 4 -10.97 1.66 3.51
CA ILE A 4 -10.17 2.84 3.83
C ILE A 4 -8.92 2.91 2.94
N VAL A 5 -8.22 1.78 2.76
CA VAL A 5 -7.05 1.69 1.88
C VAL A 5 -7.41 2.07 0.44
N VAL A 6 -8.52 1.53 -0.07
CA VAL A 6 -9.01 1.81 -1.43
C VAL A 6 -9.39 3.28 -1.58
N THR A 7 -10.13 3.85 -0.63
CA THR A 7 -10.48 5.28 -0.66
C THR A 7 -9.24 6.17 -0.59
N LEU A 8 -8.28 5.87 0.28
CA LEU A 8 -7.01 6.61 0.34
C LEU A 8 -6.21 6.50 -0.95
N GLY A 9 -6.21 5.32 -1.60
CA GLY A 9 -5.57 5.10 -2.90
C GLY A 9 -6.24 5.89 -4.03
N ALA A 10 -7.58 5.97 -4.01
CA ALA A 10 -8.31 6.82 -4.93
C ALA A 10 -8.01 8.30 -4.70
N LEU A 11 -7.91 8.74 -3.43
CA LEU A 11 -7.56 10.11 -3.09
C LEU A 11 -6.14 10.48 -3.50
N THR A 12 -5.14 9.62 -3.30
CA THR A 12 -3.78 9.88 -3.77
C THR A 12 -3.71 10.02 -5.28
N ARG A 13 -4.55 9.28 -6.03
CA ARG A 13 -4.68 9.46 -7.48
C ARG A 13 -5.36 10.77 -7.85
N LEU A 14 -6.49 11.12 -7.21
CA LEU A 14 -7.26 12.34 -7.52
C LEU A 14 -6.51 13.62 -7.15
N LEU A 15 -5.62 13.57 -6.15
CA LEU A 15 -4.80 14.70 -5.72
C LEU A 15 -3.45 14.79 -6.46
N ASP A 16 -3.22 13.94 -7.47
CA ASP A 16 -1.94 13.80 -8.17
C ASP A 16 -0.75 13.63 -7.21
N ALA A 17 -0.99 12.90 -6.12
CA ALA A 17 -0.04 12.66 -5.04
C ALA A 17 0.71 11.32 -5.20
N GLY A 18 0.46 10.56 -6.27
CA GLY A 18 1.12 9.26 -6.52
C GLY A 18 2.60 9.32 -6.86
N LEU A 19 3.19 10.53 -6.93
CA LEU A 19 4.62 10.80 -7.06
C LEU A 19 5.08 11.84 -6.02
N GLY A 20 4.37 11.95 -4.90
CA GLY A 20 4.74 12.85 -3.80
C GLY A 20 6.06 12.44 -3.14
N CYS A 21 6.35 11.14 -3.16
CA CYS A 21 7.58 10.53 -2.66
C CYS A 21 8.30 9.76 -3.79
N PRO A 22 9.55 10.10 -4.14
CA PRO A 22 10.26 9.48 -5.27
C PRO A 22 10.77 8.05 -4.98
N ASP A 23 10.76 7.65 -3.72
CA ASP A 23 11.31 6.39 -3.22
C ASP A 23 10.26 5.57 -2.46
N TRP A 24 10.60 4.31 -2.22
CA TRP A 24 9.84 3.35 -1.42
C TRP A 24 10.85 2.49 -0.65
N PRO A 25 10.59 2.11 0.62
CA PRO A 25 9.37 2.32 1.41
C PRO A 25 9.23 3.69 2.06
N GLY A 26 10.32 4.46 2.11
CA GLY A 26 10.36 5.81 2.67
C GLY A 26 9.92 6.91 1.70
N CYS A 27 10.18 8.15 2.11
CA CYS A 27 9.98 9.37 1.34
C CYS A 27 11.21 10.28 1.52
N TYR A 28 11.90 10.60 0.44
CA TYR A 28 13.19 11.32 0.43
C TYR A 28 14.26 10.67 1.33
N GLY A 29 14.30 9.33 1.39
CA GLY A 29 15.25 8.60 2.23
C GLY A 29 14.92 8.64 3.73
N GLN A 30 13.78 9.22 4.11
CA GLN A 30 13.28 9.28 5.48
C GLN A 30 12.00 8.45 5.61
N VAL A 31 11.65 8.06 6.84
CA VAL A 31 10.39 7.34 7.09
C VAL A 31 9.22 8.33 7.00
N THR A 32 9.35 9.52 7.55
CA THR A 32 8.35 10.59 7.43
C THR A 32 8.73 11.54 6.29
N PRO A 33 7.76 12.05 5.51
CA PRO A 33 8.02 13.09 4.54
C PRO A 33 8.70 14.31 5.19
N PRO A 34 9.76 14.86 4.58
CA PRO A 34 10.32 16.13 5.03
C PRO A 34 9.29 17.25 4.83
N THR A 35 9.39 18.28 5.66
CA THR A 35 8.56 19.47 5.51
C THR A 35 9.06 20.36 4.37
N THR A 36 8.19 21.23 3.87
CA THR A 36 8.56 22.20 2.81
C THR A 36 9.63 23.19 3.29
N GLU A 37 9.76 23.40 4.61
CA GLU A 37 10.85 24.19 5.20
C GLU A 37 12.21 23.48 5.09
N GLU A 38 12.22 22.15 5.23
CA GLU A 38 13.43 21.32 5.10
C GLU A 38 13.83 21.07 3.65
N ASN A 39 12.85 20.98 2.75
CA ASN A 39 13.08 20.81 1.31
C ASN A 39 12.01 21.56 0.49
N GLN A 40 12.40 22.68 -0.12
CA GLN A 40 11.51 23.53 -0.91
C GLN A 40 10.94 22.86 -2.17
N LEU A 41 11.54 21.75 -2.62
CA LEU A 41 11.05 20.98 -3.77
C LEU A 41 9.92 20.03 -3.40
N VAL A 42 9.62 19.87 -2.10
CA VAL A 42 8.61 18.94 -1.59
C VAL A 42 7.27 19.62 -1.39
N ASP A 43 6.27 19.10 -2.09
CA ASP A 43 4.87 19.32 -1.74
C ASP A 43 4.52 18.41 -0.55
N SER A 44 4.65 18.98 0.65
CA SER A 44 4.40 18.24 1.91
C SER A 44 3.02 17.62 1.94
N GLY A 45 2.00 18.28 1.36
CA GLY A 45 0.63 17.77 1.33
C GLY A 45 0.54 16.48 0.52
N LYS A 46 1.10 16.48 -0.69
CA LYS A 46 1.14 15.29 -1.56
C LYS A 46 1.97 14.16 -0.96
N ALA A 47 3.15 14.47 -0.42
CA ALA A 47 4.02 13.48 0.19
C ALA A 47 3.36 12.80 1.41
N TRP A 48 2.67 13.57 2.25
CA TRP A 48 1.90 13.01 3.37
C TRP A 48 0.71 12.16 2.91
N MET A 49 -0.03 12.59 1.89
CA MET A 49 -1.14 11.80 1.36
C MET A 49 -0.67 10.43 0.85
N GLU A 50 0.47 10.40 0.15
CA GLU A 50 1.08 9.16 -0.32
C GLU A 50 1.52 8.26 0.84
N MET A 51 2.23 8.81 1.83
CA MET A 51 2.71 8.05 2.97
C MET A 51 1.59 7.51 3.86
N ILE A 52 0.51 8.28 4.07
CA ILE A 52 -0.66 7.81 4.83
C ILE A 52 -1.29 6.59 4.14
N HIS A 53 -1.45 6.62 2.81
CA HIS A 53 -1.94 5.45 2.08
C HIS A 53 -1.01 4.24 2.27
N ARG A 54 0.31 4.42 2.13
CA ARG A 54 1.31 3.35 2.33
C ARG A 54 1.27 2.76 3.74
N TYR A 55 1.12 3.58 4.78
CA TYR A 55 1.04 3.12 6.17
C TYR A 55 -0.23 2.33 6.45
N VAL A 56 -1.38 2.82 6.01
CA VAL A 56 -2.67 2.14 6.22
C VAL A 56 -2.70 0.83 5.42
N ALA A 57 -2.13 0.80 4.22
CA ALA A 57 -1.96 -0.43 3.43
C ALA A 57 -1.03 -1.45 4.13
N SER A 58 0.08 -0.99 4.70
CA SER A 58 1.03 -1.83 5.43
C SER A 58 0.39 -2.44 6.69
N LEU A 59 -0.42 -1.66 7.42
CA LEU A 59 -1.18 -2.15 8.56
C LEU A 59 -2.20 -3.21 8.14
N LEU A 60 -2.90 -3.02 7.02
CA LEU A 60 -3.81 -4.03 6.46
C LEU A 60 -3.06 -5.32 6.11
N GLY A 61 -1.91 -5.21 5.44
CA GLY A 61 -1.05 -6.37 5.13
C GLY A 61 -0.62 -7.13 6.38
N LEU A 62 -0.22 -6.42 7.43
CA LEU A 62 0.13 -7.02 8.72
C LEU A 62 -1.04 -7.76 9.37
N MET A 63 -2.25 -7.17 9.35
CA MET A 63 -3.46 -7.84 9.87
C MET A 63 -3.78 -9.12 9.09
N ILE A 64 -3.65 -9.11 7.76
CA ILE A 64 -3.86 -10.29 6.91
C ILE A 64 -2.81 -11.36 7.21
N LEU A 65 -1.55 -10.98 7.38
CA LEU A 65 -0.47 -11.91 7.74
C LEU A 65 -0.75 -12.58 9.09
N ILE A 66 -1.13 -11.81 10.11
CA ILE A 66 -1.47 -12.36 11.44
C ILE A 66 -2.66 -13.32 11.32
N ALA A 67 -3.72 -12.91 10.60
CA ALA A 67 -4.89 -13.76 10.37
C ALA A 67 -4.54 -15.07 9.66
N ALA A 68 -3.67 -15.03 8.65
CA ALA A 68 -3.19 -16.21 7.93
C ALA A 68 -2.36 -17.15 8.82
N ILE A 69 -1.50 -16.60 9.69
CA ILE A 69 -0.71 -17.40 10.66
C ILE A 69 -1.63 -18.06 11.69
N VAL A 70 -2.57 -17.31 12.26
CA VAL A 70 -3.54 -17.82 13.25
C VAL A 70 -4.41 -18.91 12.62
N ALA A 71 -4.98 -18.65 11.44
CA ALA A 71 -5.81 -19.63 10.74
C ALA A 71 -5.02 -20.89 10.38
N TYR A 72 -3.73 -20.78 10.04
CA TYR A 72 -2.90 -21.96 9.74
C TYR A 72 -2.67 -22.82 10.98
N ARG A 73 -2.39 -22.20 12.13
CA ARG A 73 -2.08 -22.86 13.41
C ARG A 73 -3.30 -23.40 14.15
N ASP A 74 -4.49 -22.89 13.84
CA ASP A 74 -5.72 -23.33 14.49
C ASP A 74 -6.35 -24.51 13.73
N ASP A 75 -6.35 -25.68 14.36
CA ASP A 75 -6.91 -26.91 13.80
C ASP A 75 -8.44 -26.93 13.77
N THR A 76 -9.11 -26.00 14.47
CA THR A 76 -10.57 -25.85 14.45
C THR A 76 -11.07 -25.13 13.19
N ILE A 77 -10.17 -24.43 12.48
CA ILE A 77 -10.50 -23.67 11.27
C ILE A 77 -10.58 -24.59 10.05
N THR A 78 -11.67 -24.48 9.29
CA THR A 78 -11.88 -25.31 8.09
C THR A 78 -10.77 -25.12 7.05
N PRO A 79 -10.39 -26.18 6.30
CA PRO A 79 -9.37 -26.08 5.25
C PRO A 79 -9.67 -25.00 4.19
N LYS A 80 -10.97 -24.79 3.89
CA LYS A 80 -11.41 -23.74 2.97
C LYS A 80 -11.09 -22.34 3.51
N ALA A 81 -11.35 -22.08 4.78
CA ALA A 81 -11.02 -20.81 5.41
C ALA A 81 -9.50 -20.57 5.47
N LYS A 82 -8.71 -21.62 5.76
CA LYS A 82 -7.24 -21.55 5.68
C LYS A 82 -6.77 -21.18 4.26
N SER A 83 -7.33 -21.83 3.24
CA SER A 83 -7.01 -21.54 1.83
C SER A 83 -7.37 -20.10 1.43
N ILE A 84 -8.51 -19.57 1.90
CA ILE A 84 -8.91 -18.18 1.64
C ILE A 84 -7.93 -17.21 2.32
N ALA A 85 -7.54 -17.47 3.57
CA ALA A 85 -6.58 -16.61 4.27
C ALA A 85 -5.20 -16.57 3.58
N GLN A 86 -4.72 -17.72 3.09
CA GLN A 86 -3.47 -17.79 2.32
C GLN A 86 -3.59 -17.08 0.96
N LEU A 87 -4.72 -17.24 0.26
CA LEU A 87 -4.98 -16.53 -0.99
C LEU A 87 -4.98 -15.01 -0.77
N LEU A 88 -5.66 -14.52 0.27
CA LEU A 88 -5.67 -13.10 0.61
C LEU A 88 -4.26 -12.56 0.93
N LEU A 89 -3.44 -13.34 1.62
CA LEU A 89 -2.05 -12.98 1.90
C LEU A 89 -1.23 -12.86 0.61
N VAL A 90 -1.35 -13.82 -0.31
CA VAL A 90 -0.67 -13.76 -1.61
C VAL A 90 -1.14 -12.55 -2.42
N LEU A 91 -2.45 -12.30 -2.47
CA LEU A 91 -3.02 -11.17 -3.19
C LEU A 91 -2.54 -9.83 -2.62
N VAL A 92 -2.50 -9.66 -1.29
CA VAL A 92 -2.04 -8.39 -0.69
C VAL A 92 -0.55 -8.15 -0.91
N ILE A 93 0.27 -9.22 -0.95
CA ILE A 93 1.70 -9.12 -1.29
C ILE A 93 1.86 -8.64 -2.74
N ILE A 94 1.17 -9.28 -3.68
CA ILE A 94 1.19 -8.89 -5.10
C ILE A 94 0.73 -7.43 -5.25
N GLN A 95 -0.33 -7.04 -4.54
CA GLN A 95 -0.84 -5.69 -4.57
C GLN A 95 0.16 -4.66 -4.02
N GLY A 96 0.87 -5.00 -2.94
CA GLY A 96 1.95 -4.19 -2.40
C GLY A 96 3.13 -4.04 -3.37
N LEU A 97 3.48 -5.10 -4.11
CA LEU A 97 4.50 -5.05 -5.16
C LEU A 97 4.08 -4.15 -6.32
N PHE A 98 2.83 -4.26 -6.78
CA PHE A 98 2.31 -3.35 -7.80
C PHE A 98 2.30 -1.90 -7.30
N GLY A 99 1.94 -1.65 -6.04
CA GLY A 99 2.00 -0.31 -5.44
C GLY A 99 3.43 0.24 -5.31
N MET A 100 4.44 -0.60 -5.07
CA MET A 100 5.85 -0.20 -5.14
C MET A 100 6.27 0.12 -6.58
N TRP A 101 5.81 -0.67 -7.55
CA TRP A 101 6.12 -0.48 -8.96
C TRP A 101 5.46 0.77 -9.55
N THR A 102 4.29 1.20 -9.08
CA THR A 102 3.70 2.47 -9.55
C THR A 102 4.61 3.66 -9.27
N VAL A 103 5.32 3.66 -8.12
CA VAL A 103 6.27 4.71 -7.74
C VAL A 103 7.58 4.56 -8.52
N THR A 104 8.19 3.37 -8.46
CA THR A 104 9.51 3.13 -9.07
C THR A 104 9.52 3.18 -10.60
N LEU A 105 8.39 2.91 -11.25
CA LEU A 105 8.20 3.01 -12.71
C LEU A 105 7.46 4.28 -13.13
N GLN A 106 7.42 5.31 -12.29
CA GLN A 106 6.89 6.63 -12.62
C GLN A 106 5.48 6.61 -13.23
N LEU A 107 4.57 5.87 -12.59
CA LEU A 107 3.17 5.72 -12.99
C LEU A 107 2.96 5.07 -14.37
N LEU A 108 3.82 4.12 -14.76
CA LEU A 108 3.62 3.30 -15.96
C LEU A 108 2.16 2.79 -16.03
N PRO A 109 1.37 3.16 -17.06
CA PRO A 109 -0.09 2.99 -17.04
C PRO A 109 -0.53 1.55 -16.80
N GLN A 110 0.17 0.58 -17.38
CA GLN A 110 -0.12 -0.84 -17.22
C GLN A 110 -0.05 -1.28 -15.75
N VAL A 111 0.97 -0.82 -15.02
CA VAL A 111 1.20 -1.17 -13.61
C VAL A 111 0.17 -0.48 -12.72
N VAL A 112 -0.11 0.80 -12.97
CA VAL A 112 -1.14 1.55 -12.24
C VAL A 112 -2.52 0.91 -12.45
N THR A 113 -2.88 0.53 -13.67
CA THR A 113 -4.16 -0.13 -13.94
C THR A 113 -4.26 -1.48 -13.25
N LEU A 114 -3.21 -2.30 -13.28
CA LEU A 114 -3.20 -3.59 -12.56
C LEU A 114 -3.34 -3.41 -11.05
N HIS A 115 -2.66 -2.40 -10.48
CA HIS A 115 -2.82 -2.05 -9.08
C HIS A 115 -4.26 -1.63 -8.76
N LEU A 116 -4.88 -0.75 -9.56
CA LEU A 116 -6.26 -0.31 -9.32
C LEU A 116 -7.29 -1.45 -9.48
N LEU A 117 -7.06 -2.39 -10.40
CA LEU A 117 -7.96 -3.53 -10.59
C LEU A 117 -7.85 -4.58 -9.47
N GLY A 118 -6.68 -4.70 -8.85
CA GLY A 118 -6.45 -5.61 -7.73
C GLY A 118 -6.87 -5.07 -6.36
N GLY A 119 -7.25 -3.79 -6.29
CA GLY A 119 -7.60 -3.06 -5.06
C GLY A 119 -9.09 -3.01 -4.76
#